data_AF-A0A382SF76-F1
#
_entry.id   AF-A0A382SF76-F1
#
_cell.length_a   1.000
_cell.length_b   1.000
_cell.length_c   1.000
_cell.angle_alpha   90.00
_cell.angle_beta   90.00
_cell.angle_gamma   90.00
#
_symmetry.space_group_name_H-M   'P 1'
#
loop_
_entity.id
_entity.type
_entity.pdbx_description
1 polymer ?
#
loop_
_entity_poly.entity_id
_entity_poly.type
_entity_poly.pdbx_seq_one_letter_code
_entity_poly.pdbx_strand_id
1 'polypeptide(L)' 'VGGGVIGAACAHYLAEAGLKVVIIDRELFGEGCSLHNCGYVCPSHVLPLTEPGAVGATLRGMLK' A
#
# COMPACT_ATOMS: atom_id res chain seq x y z
N VAL A 1 2.03 -11.54 -11.00
CA VAL A 1 1.26 -10.63 -11.88
C VAL A 1 0.92 -9.41 -11.05
N GLY A 2 1.21 -8.22 -11.57
CA GLY A 2 1.20 -6.96 -10.82
C GLY A 2 2.60 -6.57 -10.37
N GLY A 3 3.04 -5.39 -10.79
CA GLY A 3 4.30 -4.71 -10.48
C GLY A 3 4.13 -3.57 -9.49
N GLY A 4 3.06 -3.57 -8.69
CA GLY A 4 2.93 -2.71 -7.50
C GLY A 4 3.75 -3.22 -6.31
N VAL A 5 3.72 -2.48 -5.20
CA VAL A 5 4.53 -2.72 -3.99
C VAL A 5 4.37 -4.15 -3.43
N ILE A 6 3.16 -4.71 -3.48
CA ILE A 6 2.90 -6.08 -3.03
C ILE A 6 3.55 -7.10 -3.97
N GLY A 7 3.39 -6.92 -5.28
CA GLY A 7 4.01 -7.80 -6.28
C GLY A 7 5.53 -7.76 -6.23
N ALA A 8 6.10 -6.57 -6.01
CA ALA A 8 7.53 -6.39 -5.80
C ALA A 8 8.04 -7.10 -4.54
N ALA A 9 7.32 -6.97 -3.41
CA ALA A 9 7.67 -7.67 -2.16
C ALA A 9 7.64 -9.19 -2.34
N CYS A 10 6.60 -9.73 -3.00
CA CYS A 10 6.54 -11.15 -3.33
C CYS A 10 7.72 -11.58 -4.21
N ALA A 11 8.02 -10.82 -5.27
CA ALA A 11 9.11 -11.13 -6.19
C ALA A 11 10.48 -11.11 -5.48
N HIS A 12 10.70 -10.17 -4.56
CA HIS A 12 11.90 -10.08 -3.76
C HIS A 12 12.13 -11.35 -2.94
N TYR A 13 11.15 -11.76 -2.12
CA TYR A 13 11.30 -12.95 -1.28
C TYR A 13 11.38 -14.26 -2.07
N LEU A 14 10.73 -14.34 -3.23
CA LEU A 14 10.87 -15.48 -4.14
C LEU A 14 12.27 -15.53 -4.77
N ALA A 15 12.83 -14.38 -5.14
CA ALA A 15 14.20 -14.30 -5.65
C ALA A 15 15.23 -14.65 -4.58
N GLU A 16 15.04 -14.21 -3.33
CA GLU A 16 15.87 -14.62 -2.18
C GLU A 16 15.81 -16.12 -1.92
N ALA A 17 14.66 -16.76 -2.18
CA ALA A 17 14.52 -18.21 -2.13
C ALA A 17 15.18 -18.96 -3.31
N GLY A 18 15.88 -18.24 -4.21
CA GLY A 18 16.59 -18.83 -5.35
C GLY A 18 15.72 -19.09 -6.58
N LEU A 19 14.48 -18.59 -6.61
CA LEU A 19 13.57 -18.77 -7.74
C LEU A 19 13.82 -17.70 -8.80
N LYS A 20 13.75 -18.09 -10.07
CA LYS A 20 13.73 -17.13 -11.18
C LYS A 20 12.34 -16.54 -11.29
N VAL A 21 12.22 -15.23 -11.05
CA VAL A 21 10.95 -14.51 -11.05
C VAL A 21 10.84 -13.60 -12.27
N VAL A 22 9.65 -13.55 -12.87
CA VAL A 22 9.28 -12.56 -13.88
C VAL A 22 8.03 -11.84 -13.41
N ILE A 23 8.07 -10.51 -13.39
CA ILE A 23 6.91 -9.67 -13.09
C ILE A 23 6.28 -9.27 -14.43
N ILE A 24 4.96 -9.42 -14.50
CA ILE A 24 4.14 -8.95 -15.61
C ILE A 24 3.17 -7.93 -15.05
N ASP A 25 3.19 -6.73 -15.60
CA ASP A 25 2.24 -5.66 -15.35
C ASP A 25 1.74 -5.09 -16.69
N ARG A 26 0.55 -4.48 -16.68
CA ARG A 26 -0.04 -3.80 -17.83
C ARG A 26 0.56 -2.41 -18.03
N GLU A 27 0.96 -1.75 -16.95
CA GLU A 27 1.57 -0.42 -16.92
C GLU A 27 3.07 -0.53 -16.58
N LEU A 28 3.78 0.59 -16.39
CA LEU A 28 5.16 0.51 -15.92
C LEU A 28 5.19 0.06 -14.45
N PHE A 29 6.35 -0.46 -14.03
CA PHE A 29 6.54 -0.93 -12.66
C PHE A 29 6.19 0.19 -11.66
N GLY A 30 5.29 -0.12 -10.73
CA GLY A 30 4.83 0.79 -9.69
C GLY A 30 3.74 1.79 -10.08
N GLU A 31 3.41 1.97 -11.36
CA GLU A 31 2.58 3.11 -11.83
C GLU A 31 1.14 3.16 -11.31
N GLY A 32 0.58 2.03 -10.87
CA GLY A 32 -0.78 1.98 -10.29
C GLY A 32 -0.87 2.64 -8.90
N CYS A 33 -1.65 2.02 -8.00
CA CYS A 33 -1.86 2.53 -6.65
C CYS A 33 -0.56 2.69 -5.82
N SER A 34 0.52 2.03 -6.22
CA SER A 34 1.80 2.06 -5.51
C SER A 34 2.60 3.36 -5.74
N LEU A 35 2.40 4.06 -6.86
CA LEU A 35 2.96 5.38 -7.10
C LEU A 35 2.09 6.50 -6.50
N HIS A 36 0.77 6.32 -6.54
CA HIS A 36 -0.20 7.37 -6.23
C HIS A 36 -0.85 7.24 -4.84
N ASN A 37 -0.15 6.65 -3.87
CA ASN A 37 -0.61 6.60 -2.47
C ASN A 37 -0.01 7.73 -1.63
N CYS A 38 -0.49 7.87 -0.38
CA CYS A 38 -0.07 8.95 0.53
C CYS A 38 1.32 8.73 1.19
N GLY A 39 2.02 7.63 0.89
CA GLY A 39 3.29 7.29 1.54
C GLY A 39 3.20 7.01 3.05
N TYR A 40 1.99 6.80 3.57
CA TYR A 40 1.74 6.60 5.00
C TYR A 40 2.00 5.15 5.41
N VAL A 41 2.96 4.93 6.31
CA VAL A 41 3.22 3.62 6.92
C VAL A 41 2.45 3.55 8.25
N CYS A 42 1.37 2.77 8.27
CA CYS A 42 0.55 2.61 9.47
C CYS A 42 1.19 1.56 10.41
N PRO A 43 1.54 1.93 11.66
CA PRO A 43 2.17 1.01 12.61
C PRO A 43 1.18 0.08 13.31
N SER A 44 -0.13 0.29 13.15
CA SER A 44 -1.16 -0.51 13.82
C SER A 44 -2.39 -0.73 12.94
N HIS A 45 -3.43 0.08 13.10
CA HIS A 45 -4.68 -0.01 12.36
C HIS A 45 -5.18 1.40 12.04
N VAL A 46 -5.56 1.63 10.79
CA VAL A 46 -6.37 2.79 10.41
C VAL A 46 -7.82 2.38 10.62
N LEU A 47 -8.51 3.03 11.56
CA LEU A 47 -9.96 2.85 11.70
C LEU A 47 -10.66 3.26 10.40
N PRO A 48 -11.76 2.60 10.01
CA PRO A 48 -12.43 2.92 8.76
C PRO A 48 -12.84 4.38 8.70
N LEU A 49 -12.30 5.12 7.71
CA LEU A 49 -12.58 6.54 7.53
C LEU A 49 -14.05 6.82 7.14
N THR A 50 -14.77 5.78 6.69
CA THR A 50 -16.16 5.86 6.22
C THR A 50 -17.19 5.55 7.31
N GLU A 51 -16.80 5.51 8.58
CA GLU A 51 -17.75 5.32 9.69
C GLU A 51 -18.48 6.62 10.08
N PRO A 52 -19.77 6.54 10.47
CA PRO A 52 -20.49 7.69 11.02
C PRO A 52 -19.74 8.29 12.22
N GLY A 53 -19.42 9.58 12.14
CA GLY A 53 -18.70 10.29 13.20
C GLY A 53 -17.17 10.34 13.03
N ALA A 54 -16.60 9.65 12.03
CA ALA A 54 -15.16 9.67 11.74
C ALA A 54 -14.63 11.11 11.59
N VAL A 55 -15.27 11.93 10.74
CA VAL A 55 -14.88 13.34 10.51
C VAL A 55 -14.81 14.14 11.81
N GLY A 56 -15.80 14.00 12.68
CA GLY A 56 -15.84 14.73 13.96
C GLY A 56 -14.77 14.26 14.95
N ALA A 57 -14.46 12.96 14.96
CA ALA A 57 -13.36 12.41 15.74
C ALA A 57 -12.00 12.91 15.23
N THR A 58 -11.78 12.90 13.90
CA THR A 58 -10.55 13.40 13.28
C THR A 58 -10.35 14.89 13.55
N LEU A 59 -11.38 15.73 13.35
CA LEU A 59 -11.30 17.17 13.65
C LEU A 59 -11.00 17.46 15.12
N ARG A 60 -11.63 16.72 16.06
CA ARG A 60 -11.31 16.85 17.49
C ARG A 60 -9.88 16.43 17.83
N GLY A 61 -9.32 15.47 17.11
CA GLY A 61 -7.93 15.06 17.26
C GLY A 61 -6.94 16.10 16.69
N MET A 62 -7.31 16.79 15.61
CA MET A 62 -6.47 17.83 14.98
C MET A 62 -6.50 19.17 15.72
N LEU A 63 -7.59 19.48 16.45
CA LEU A 63 -7.79 20.74 17.17
C LEU A 63 -7.40 20.68 18.66
N LYS A 64 -6.74 19.60 19.08
CA LYS A 64 -6.07 19.49 20.38
C LYS A 64 -4.58 19.72 20.20
#